data_AF-A0A963KWR6-F1
#
_entry.id   AF-A0A963KWR6-F1
#
_cell.length_a   1.000
_cell.length_b   1.000
_cell.length_c   1.000
_cell.angle_alpha   90.00
_cell.angle_beta   90.00
_cell.angle_gamma   90.00
#
_symmetry.space_group_name_H-M   'P 1'
#
loop_
_entity.id
_entity.type
_entity.pdbx_description
1 polymer ?
#
loop_
_entity_poly.entity_id
_entity_poly.type
_entity_poly.pdbx_seq_one_letter_code
_entity_poly.pdbx_strand_id
1 'polypeptide(L)'
;SVIGTAHLVWWLALPSFGAYSFIHRWGLGPALAVNLGLFAAIFLLTIIVERRRGVDAPATVSADWLRGPWPLLAGAIGLALLNFATLWIAHRPWGVTSGFALWGAKGFALAGADMAGWPYWEKRMAAVEASIFRDTTSVMNFGIMAGAMLAAGLAGRFKPSLRLSAVDLLTAIIGGLLLGYGARLAFGCNIGAFFSGIASGSLHGWLWLVTGFAGNVCGAWLRPRVGLSPV
;
A
#
# COMPACT_ATOMS: atom_id res chain seq x y z
N SER A 1 10.80 -1.35 2.30
CA SER A 1 12.19 -0.89 2.05
C SER A 1 13.17 -1.85 2.72
N VAL A 2 14.34 -2.08 2.11
CA VAL A 2 15.47 -2.79 2.73
C VAL A 2 16.00 -2.01 3.94
N ILE A 3 16.05 -0.67 3.88
CA ILE A 3 16.52 0.15 5.01
C ILE A 3 15.66 -0.06 6.26
N GLY A 4 14.34 -0.17 6.08
CA GLY A 4 13.42 -0.47 7.19
C GLY A 4 13.67 -1.85 7.82
N THR A 5 14.34 -2.78 7.14
CA THR A 5 14.67 -4.09 7.70
C THR A 5 15.84 -4.05 8.67
N ALA A 6 16.75 -3.06 8.53
CA ALA A 6 17.88 -2.89 9.45
C ALA A 6 17.44 -2.52 10.86
N HIS A 7 16.42 -1.64 10.98
CA HIS A 7 15.97 -1.11 12.26
C HIS A 7 14.77 -1.86 12.85
N LEU A 8 14.17 -2.80 12.11
CA LEU A 8 12.90 -3.42 12.48
C LEU A 8 12.96 -4.12 13.85
N VAL A 9 14.07 -4.77 14.18
CA VAL A 9 14.22 -5.49 15.45
C VAL A 9 14.17 -4.54 16.65
N TRP A 10 14.79 -3.37 16.52
CA TRP A 10 14.76 -2.36 17.58
C TRP A 10 13.33 -1.87 17.83
N TRP A 11 12.57 -1.58 16.75
CA TRP A 11 11.17 -1.16 16.87
C TRP A 11 10.27 -2.23 17.49
N LEU A 12 10.52 -3.50 17.16
CA LEU A 12 9.78 -4.64 17.71
C LEU A 12 10.10 -4.93 19.18
N ALA A 13 11.24 -4.47 19.69
CA ALA A 13 11.62 -4.61 21.09
C ALA A 13 10.94 -3.58 22.02
N LEU A 14 10.32 -2.55 21.44
CA LEU A 14 9.59 -1.55 22.23
C LEU A 14 8.28 -2.12 22.78
N PRO A 15 7.74 -1.55 23.88
CA PRO A 15 6.45 -1.96 24.43
C PRO A 15 5.35 -1.91 23.36
N SER A 16 4.59 -2.99 23.24
CA SER A 16 3.48 -3.09 22.29
C SER A 16 2.25 -3.73 22.94
N PHE A 17 1.08 -3.33 22.48
CA PHE A 17 -0.20 -3.92 22.89
C PHE A 17 -0.46 -5.30 22.25
N GLY A 18 0.49 -5.81 21.45
CA GLY A 18 0.33 -7.05 20.70
C GLY A 18 -0.70 -6.95 19.57
N ALA A 19 -1.02 -8.11 18.98
CA ALA A 19 -2.04 -8.21 17.95
C ALA A 19 -3.44 -8.22 18.57
N TYR A 20 -4.28 -7.25 18.21
CA TYR A 20 -5.68 -7.19 18.64
C TYR A 20 -6.63 -7.43 17.47
N SER A 21 -7.44 -8.49 17.57
CA SER A 21 -8.47 -8.85 16.58
C SER A 21 -9.86 -8.81 17.22
N PHE A 22 -10.75 -8.01 16.63
CA PHE A 22 -12.14 -7.92 17.04
C PHE A 22 -12.88 -9.24 16.84
N ILE A 23 -12.56 -9.98 15.77
CA ILE A 23 -13.20 -11.26 15.46
C ILE A 23 -12.87 -12.30 16.54
N HIS A 24 -11.60 -12.39 16.94
CA HIS A 24 -11.21 -13.34 17.99
C HIS A 24 -11.77 -12.97 19.37
N ARG A 25 -11.96 -11.68 19.66
CA ARG A 25 -12.38 -11.24 21.00
C ARG A 25 -13.90 -11.15 21.17
N TRP A 26 -14.62 -10.70 20.15
CA TRP A 26 -16.06 -10.42 20.21
C TRP A 26 -16.89 -11.35 19.33
N GLY A 27 -16.24 -12.23 18.55
CA GLY A 27 -16.91 -13.05 17.55
C GLY A 27 -17.22 -12.28 16.26
N LEU A 28 -17.63 -13.02 15.24
CA LEU A 28 -17.82 -12.48 13.89
C LEU A 28 -18.93 -11.42 13.83
N GLY A 29 -20.08 -11.69 14.43
CA GLY A 29 -21.27 -10.82 14.36
C GLY A 29 -21.00 -9.41 14.91
N PRO A 30 -20.57 -9.28 16.18
CA PRO A 30 -20.25 -7.97 16.76
C PRO A 30 -19.10 -7.26 16.05
N ALA A 31 -18.04 -7.98 15.66
CA ALA A 31 -16.92 -7.40 14.92
C ALA A 31 -17.37 -6.83 13.56
N LEU A 32 -18.24 -7.56 12.85
CA LEU A 32 -18.81 -7.11 11.59
C LEU A 32 -19.71 -5.89 11.79
N ALA A 33 -20.59 -5.89 12.79
CA ALA A 33 -21.47 -4.76 13.09
C ALA A 33 -20.66 -3.48 13.39
N VAL A 34 -19.57 -3.59 14.15
CA VAL A 34 -18.67 -2.46 14.44
C VAL A 34 -17.99 -1.96 13.18
N ASN A 35 -17.43 -2.85 12.34
CA ASN A 35 -16.80 -2.44 11.08
C ASN A 35 -17.80 -1.74 10.14
N LEU A 36 -19.02 -2.30 9.98
CA LEU A 36 -20.06 -1.71 9.15
C LEU A 36 -20.54 -0.36 9.71
N GLY A 37 -20.68 -0.24 11.04
CA GLY A 37 -21.01 1.01 11.70
C GLY A 37 -19.94 2.08 11.46
N LEU A 38 -18.66 1.73 11.55
CA LEU A 38 -17.55 2.65 11.26
C LEU A 38 -17.53 3.07 9.78
N PHE A 39 -17.76 2.14 8.84
CA PHE A 39 -17.88 2.49 7.43
C PHE A 39 -19.06 3.41 7.15
N ALA A 40 -20.22 3.15 7.75
CA ALA A 40 -21.40 4.01 7.62
C ALA A 40 -21.11 5.41 8.20
N ALA A 41 -20.46 5.49 9.37
CA ALA A 41 -20.06 6.77 9.96
C ALA A 41 -19.11 7.55 9.05
N ILE A 42 -18.06 6.92 8.51
CA ILE A 42 -17.13 7.56 7.57
C ILE A 42 -17.87 8.04 6.32
N PHE A 43 -18.74 7.20 5.75
CA PHE A 43 -19.51 7.54 4.57
C PHE A 43 -20.43 8.75 4.81
N LEU A 44 -21.17 8.77 5.91
CA LEU A 44 -22.04 9.89 6.28
C LEU A 44 -21.25 11.16 6.53
N LEU A 45 -20.13 11.09 7.24
CA LEU A 45 -19.25 12.23 7.47
C LEU A 45 -18.71 12.78 6.15
N THR A 46 -18.27 11.92 5.23
CA THR A 46 -17.81 12.32 3.90
C THR A 46 -18.91 13.05 3.14
N ILE A 47 -20.13 12.51 3.09
CA ILE A 47 -21.28 13.18 2.43
C ILE A 47 -21.55 14.56 3.04
N ILE A 48 -21.54 14.67 4.37
CA ILE A 48 -21.77 15.94 5.05
C ILE A 48 -20.70 16.97 4.68
N VAL A 49 -19.43 16.55 4.63
CA VAL A 49 -18.30 17.42 4.27
C VAL A 49 -18.37 17.82 2.79
N GLU A 50 -18.65 16.88 1.89
CA GLU A 50 -18.77 17.14 0.45
C GLU A 50 -19.90 18.12 0.13
N ARG A 51 -21.09 17.92 0.74
CA ARG A 51 -22.22 18.83 0.59
C ARG A 51 -21.91 20.23 1.10
N ARG A 52 -21.16 20.36 2.20
CA ARG A 52 -20.73 21.67 2.75
C ARG A 52 -19.70 22.38 1.87
N ARG A 53 -18.85 21.62 1.18
CA ARG A 53 -17.80 22.15 0.31
C ARG A 53 -18.26 22.37 -1.13
N GLY A 54 -19.50 21.98 -1.47
CA GLY A 54 -20.03 22.09 -2.82
C GLY A 54 -19.24 21.25 -3.82
N VAL A 55 -18.79 20.04 -3.43
CA VAL A 55 -18.09 19.14 -4.33
C VAL A 55 -19.07 18.61 -5.37
N ASP A 56 -18.76 18.81 -6.65
CA ASP A 56 -19.59 18.33 -7.76
C ASP A 56 -19.70 16.80 -7.77
N ALA A 57 -20.84 16.30 -8.26
CA ALA A 57 -21.03 14.87 -8.45
C ALA A 57 -19.95 14.31 -9.40
N PRO A 58 -19.45 13.08 -9.16
CA PRO A 58 -18.44 12.48 -10.01
C PRO A 58 -18.92 12.43 -11.47
N ALA A 59 -18.01 12.73 -12.40
CA ALA A 59 -18.29 12.74 -13.82
C ALA A 59 -18.93 11.41 -14.29
N THR A 60 -19.79 11.49 -15.30
CA THR A 60 -20.43 10.33 -15.90
C THR A 60 -19.38 9.32 -16.37
N VAL A 61 -19.53 8.09 -15.90
CA VAL A 61 -18.65 6.97 -16.20
C VAL A 61 -18.92 6.56 -17.66
N SER A 62 -17.86 6.30 -18.46
CA SER A 62 -18.09 5.83 -19.82
C SER A 62 -18.58 4.38 -19.81
N ALA A 63 -19.35 3.97 -20.82
CA ALA A 63 -19.75 2.58 -21.01
C ALA A 63 -18.62 1.69 -21.58
N ASP A 64 -17.45 2.27 -21.85
CA ASP A 64 -16.33 1.57 -22.47
C ASP A 64 -15.55 0.77 -21.41
N TRP A 65 -15.82 -0.52 -21.35
CA TRP A 65 -15.15 -1.49 -20.49
C TRP A 65 -13.64 -1.58 -20.75
N LEU A 66 -13.16 -1.20 -21.94
CA LEU A 66 -11.75 -1.30 -22.33
C LEU A 66 -10.96 -0.02 -22.03
N ARG A 67 -11.57 1.16 -22.24
CA ARG A 67 -10.86 2.46 -22.20
C ARG A 67 -11.17 3.31 -20.97
N GLY A 68 -12.22 2.99 -20.21
CA GLY A 68 -12.63 3.74 -19.03
C GLY A 68 -13.13 5.16 -19.35
N PRO A 69 -13.32 6.04 -18.33
CA PRO A 69 -13.11 5.80 -16.90
C PRO A 69 -14.05 4.73 -16.35
N TRP A 70 -13.54 3.81 -15.53
CA TRP A 70 -14.35 2.79 -14.86
C TRP A 70 -14.99 3.32 -13.58
N PRO A 71 -16.15 2.78 -13.16
CA PRO A 71 -16.76 3.20 -11.90
C PRO A 71 -15.90 2.76 -10.72
N LEU A 72 -15.82 3.58 -9.68
CA LEU A 72 -15.06 3.27 -8.45
C LEU A 72 -15.46 1.92 -7.85
N LEU A 73 -16.73 1.56 -7.94
CA LEU A 73 -17.25 0.28 -7.48
C LEU A 73 -16.62 -0.91 -8.22
N ALA A 74 -16.39 -0.82 -9.53
CA ALA A 74 -15.73 -1.89 -10.28
C ALA A 74 -14.28 -2.08 -9.81
N GLY A 75 -13.57 -0.97 -9.54
CA GLY A 75 -12.24 -1.02 -8.94
C GLY A 75 -12.24 -1.66 -7.55
N ALA A 76 -13.20 -1.31 -6.70
CA ALA A 76 -13.34 -1.88 -5.36
C ALA A 76 -13.63 -3.39 -5.39
N ILE A 77 -14.56 -3.82 -6.25
CA ILE A 77 -14.89 -5.25 -6.45
C ILE A 77 -13.68 -5.99 -7.00
N GLY A 78 -13.02 -5.44 -8.03
CA GLY A 78 -11.82 -6.05 -8.62
C GLY A 78 -10.70 -6.22 -7.60
N LEU A 79 -10.42 -5.20 -6.79
CA LEU A 79 -9.44 -5.27 -5.71
C LEU A 79 -9.81 -6.34 -4.66
N ALA A 80 -11.08 -6.43 -4.26
CA ALA A 80 -11.55 -7.42 -3.32
C ALA A 80 -11.39 -8.86 -3.85
N LEU A 81 -11.79 -9.10 -5.11
CA LEU A 81 -11.64 -10.40 -5.76
C LEU A 81 -10.17 -10.81 -5.91
N LEU A 82 -9.31 -9.88 -6.34
CA LEU A 82 -7.88 -10.15 -6.47
C LEU A 82 -7.20 -10.37 -5.11
N ASN A 83 -7.63 -9.68 -4.06
CA ASN A 83 -7.13 -9.93 -2.71
C ASN A 83 -7.54 -11.33 -2.22
N PHE A 84 -8.78 -11.73 -2.46
CA PHE A 84 -9.24 -13.10 -2.17
C PHE A 84 -8.46 -14.15 -2.97
N ALA A 85 -8.27 -13.94 -4.28
CA ALA A 85 -7.48 -14.84 -5.11
C ALA A 85 -6.03 -14.95 -4.62
N THR A 86 -5.43 -13.84 -4.18
CA THR A 86 -4.07 -13.83 -3.60
C THR A 86 -4.02 -14.62 -2.30
N LEU A 87 -5.00 -14.44 -1.41
CA LEU A 87 -5.12 -15.24 -0.18
C LEU A 87 -5.26 -16.73 -0.48
N TRP A 88 -6.07 -17.09 -1.48
CA TRP A 88 -6.29 -18.47 -1.90
C TRP A 88 -5.02 -19.13 -2.46
N ILE A 89 -4.31 -18.42 -3.35
CA ILE A 89 -3.16 -18.97 -4.08
C ILE A 89 -1.86 -18.89 -3.25
N ALA A 90 -1.63 -17.75 -2.58
CA ALA A 90 -0.38 -17.47 -1.87
C ALA A 90 -0.45 -17.76 -0.37
N HIS A 91 -1.63 -18.18 0.14
CA HIS A 91 -1.90 -18.45 1.56
C HIS A 91 -1.54 -17.30 2.51
N ARG A 92 -1.48 -16.07 1.98
CA ARG A 92 -1.14 -14.85 2.71
C ARG A 92 -1.85 -13.65 2.08
N PRO A 93 -2.17 -12.60 2.85
CA PRO A 93 -2.81 -11.41 2.31
C PRO A 93 -1.92 -10.72 1.27
N TRP A 94 -2.55 -9.97 0.38
CA TRP A 94 -1.84 -9.24 -0.66
C TRP A 94 -0.87 -8.23 -0.03
N GLY A 95 0.43 -8.45 -0.28
CA GLY A 95 1.50 -7.52 0.09
C GLY A 95 2.39 -7.18 -1.10
N VAL A 96 2.77 -5.90 -1.21
CA VAL A 96 3.67 -5.36 -2.25
C VAL A 96 5.06 -5.06 -1.67
N THR A 97 5.10 -4.64 -0.40
CA THR A 97 6.29 -4.06 0.26
C THR A 97 7.46 -5.03 0.44
N SER A 98 7.18 -6.33 0.59
CA SER A 98 8.21 -7.36 0.75
C SER A 98 9.05 -7.56 -0.50
N GLY A 99 8.46 -7.48 -1.70
CA GLY A 99 9.18 -7.58 -2.96
C GLY A 99 10.22 -6.47 -3.11
N PHE A 100 9.84 -5.22 -2.84
CA PHE A 100 10.80 -4.10 -2.86
C PHE A 100 11.89 -4.21 -1.80
N ALA A 101 11.61 -4.79 -0.64
CA ALA A 101 12.64 -5.06 0.36
C ALA A 101 13.63 -6.12 -0.14
N LEU A 102 13.14 -7.18 -0.82
CA LEU A 102 13.98 -8.21 -1.43
C LEU A 102 14.86 -7.65 -2.55
N TRP A 103 14.30 -6.81 -3.42
CA TRP A 103 15.08 -6.18 -4.50
C TRP A 103 16.17 -5.27 -3.94
N GLY A 104 15.84 -4.51 -2.88
CA GLY A 104 16.83 -3.72 -2.15
C GLY A 104 17.92 -4.58 -1.52
N ALA A 105 17.56 -5.67 -0.83
CA ALA A 105 18.54 -6.57 -0.22
C ALA A 105 19.49 -7.20 -1.24
N LYS A 106 18.97 -7.62 -2.39
CA LYS A 106 19.79 -8.08 -3.52
C LYS A 106 20.72 -6.99 -4.05
N GLY A 107 20.22 -5.76 -4.22
CA GLY A 107 21.02 -4.62 -4.66
C GLY A 107 22.19 -4.32 -3.71
N PHE A 108 21.93 -4.32 -2.41
CA PHE A 108 22.98 -4.13 -1.40
C PHE A 108 23.94 -5.33 -1.32
N ALA A 109 23.47 -6.57 -1.46
CA ALA A 109 24.33 -7.75 -1.53
C ALA A 109 25.28 -7.68 -2.74
N LEU A 110 24.80 -7.24 -3.90
CA LEU A 110 25.62 -7.00 -5.10
C LEU A 110 26.65 -5.88 -4.88
N ALA A 111 26.34 -4.91 -4.01
CA ALA A 111 27.27 -3.85 -3.60
C ALA A 111 28.28 -4.31 -2.52
N GLY A 112 28.27 -5.59 -2.14
CA GLY A 112 29.20 -6.18 -1.17
C GLY A 112 28.75 -6.09 0.29
N ALA A 113 27.51 -5.70 0.57
CA ALA A 113 26.99 -5.69 1.94
C ALA A 113 26.67 -7.12 2.43
N ASP A 114 27.08 -7.44 3.65
CA ASP A 114 26.70 -8.70 4.30
C ASP A 114 25.25 -8.66 4.78
N MET A 115 24.36 -9.23 3.96
CA MET A 115 22.94 -9.39 4.29
C MET A 115 22.69 -10.45 5.35
N ALA A 116 23.56 -11.45 5.50
CA ALA A 116 23.35 -12.51 6.47
C ALA A 116 23.48 -11.97 7.91
N GLY A 117 24.35 -10.98 8.12
CA GLY A 117 24.48 -10.26 9.38
C GLY A 117 23.27 -9.41 9.78
N TRP A 118 22.30 -9.18 8.90
CA TRP A 118 21.10 -8.42 9.22
C TRP A 118 20.04 -9.36 9.82
N PRO A 119 19.56 -9.13 11.06
CA PRO A 119 18.64 -10.07 11.74
C PRO A 119 17.37 -10.41 10.97
N TYR A 120 16.89 -9.49 10.13
CA TYR A 120 15.72 -9.71 9.29
C TYR A 120 15.99 -10.72 8.15
N TRP A 121 17.20 -10.72 7.60
CA TRP A 121 17.61 -11.47 6.42
C TRP A 121 18.33 -12.78 6.74
N GLU A 122 18.90 -12.93 7.94
CA GLU A 122 19.59 -14.13 8.42
C GLU A 122 18.84 -15.43 8.04
N LYS A 123 17.54 -15.51 8.40
CA LYS A 123 16.68 -16.68 8.11
C LYS A 123 15.99 -16.64 6.74
N ARG A 124 16.34 -15.68 5.88
CA ARG A 124 15.71 -15.41 4.58
C ARG A 124 16.72 -15.35 3.43
N MET A 125 17.97 -15.74 3.67
CA MET A 125 19.04 -15.72 2.66
C MET A 125 18.70 -16.54 1.41
N ALA A 126 17.98 -17.65 1.55
CA ALA A 126 17.49 -18.42 0.41
C ALA A 126 16.67 -17.59 -0.58
N ALA A 127 15.90 -16.59 -0.11
CA ALA A 127 15.16 -15.68 -0.99
C ALA A 127 16.08 -14.63 -1.65
N VAL A 128 17.11 -14.18 -0.92
CA VAL A 128 18.12 -13.22 -1.42
C VAL A 128 19.02 -13.87 -2.47
N GLU A 129 19.26 -15.17 -2.40
CA GLU A 129 20.07 -15.92 -3.38
C GLU A 129 19.23 -16.37 -4.58
N ALA A 130 17.99 -16.80 -4.36
CA ALA A 130 17.10 -17.24 -5.43
C ALA A 130 16.72 -16.12 -6.41
N SER A 131 16.29 -16.47 -7.62
CA SER A 131 15.77 -15.50 -8.60
C SER A 131 14.59 -14.69 -8.04
N ILE A 132 14.50 -13.40 -8.41
CA ILE A 132 13.35 -12.56 -8.05
C ILE A 132 12.03 -13.09 -8.62
N PHE A 133 12.07 -13.88 -9.69
CA PHE A 133 10.87 -14.50 -10.26
C PHE A 133 10.37 -15.70 -9.46
N ARG A 134 11.15 -16.19 -8.49
CA ARG A 134 10.72 -17.24 -7.56
C ARG A 134 9.93 -16.68 -6.38
N ASP A 135 10.04 -15.37 -6.12
CA ASP A 135 9.28 -14.70 -5.07
C ASP A 135 7.91 -14.26 -5.59
N THR A 136 6.85 -14.78 -4.98
CA THR A 136 5.46 -14.50 -5.37
C THR A 136 5.12 -13.01 -5.33
N THR A 137 5.64 -12.26 -4.35
CA THR A 137 5.36 -10.82 -4.26
C THR A 137 6.07 -10.05 -5.38
N SER A 138 7.28 -10.44 -5.74
CA SER A 138 8.04 -9.83 -6.83
C SER A 138 7.35 -10.04 -8.17
N VAL A 139 6.89 -11.27 -8.47
CA VAL A 139 6.11 -11.58 -9.68
C VAL A 139 4.80 -10.79 -9.72
N MET A 140 4.10 -10.71 -8.58
CA MET A 140 2.89 -9.92 -8.46
C MET A 140 3.14 -8.42 -8.70
N ASN A 141 4.25 -7.86 -8.19
CA ASN A 141 4.62 -6.47 -8.44
C ASN A 141 4.89 -6.21 -9.93
N PHE A 142 5.56 -7.14 -10.64
CA PHE A 142 5.71 -7.07 -12.09
C PHE A 142 4.36 -7.10 -12.81
N GLY A 143 3.44 -7.99 -12.38
CA GLY A 143 2.08 -8.05 -12.92
C GLY A 143 1.30 -6.75 -12.72
N ILE A 144 1.40 -6.12 -11.55
CA ILE A 144 0.78 -4.82 -11.26
C ILE A 144 1.34 -3.74 -12.18
N MET A 145 2.67 -3.66 -12.33
CA MET A 145 3.31 -2.66 -13.18
C MET A 145 2.91 -2.86 -14.66
N ALA A 146 2.98 -4.09 -15.17
CA ALA A 146 2.60 -4.41 -16.54
C ALA A 146 1.11 -4.14 -16.80
N GLY A 147 0.23 -4.54 -15.87
CA GLY A 147 -1.21 -4.30 -15.96
C GLY A 147 -1.56 -2.81 -15.95
N ALA A 148 -0.91 -2.02 -15.08
CA ALA A 148 -1.09 -0.58 -15.04
C ALA A 148 -0.63 0.11 -16.34
N MET A 149 0.49 -0.32 -16.92
CA MET A 149 0.98 0.18 -18.21
C MET A 149 0.03 -0.19 -19.34
N LEU A 150 -0.46 -1.43 -19.39
CA LEU A 150 -1.44 -1.88 -20.38
C LEU A 150 -2.73 -1.07 -20.29
N ALA A 151 -3.28 -0.89 -19.08
CA ALA A 151 -4.49 -0.10 -18.86
C ALA A 151 -4.30 1.36 -19.28
N ALA A 152 -3.16 1.98 -18.94
CA ALA A 152 -2.84 3.34 -19.37
C ALA A 152 -2.70 3.46 -20.91
N GLY A 153 -2.12 2.45 -21.55
CA GLY A 153 -1.99 2.36 -23.01
C GLY A 153 -3.35 2.22 -23.71
N LEU A 154 -4.20 1.30 -23.25
CA LEU A 154 -5.55 1.08 -23.78
C LEU A 154 -6.44 2.32 -23.61
N ALA A 155 -6.30 3.04 -22.50
CA ALA A 155 -6.99 4.30 -22.24
C ALA A 155 -6.46 5.48 -23.08
N GLY A 156 -5.37 5.30 -23.84
CA GLY A 156 -4.71 6.37 -24.60
C GLY A 156 -4.09 7.46 -23.71
N ARG A 157 -3.87 7.17 -22.43
CA ARG A 157 -3.34 8.11 -21.41
C ARG A 157 -1.87 7.87 -21.07
N PHE A 158 -1.23 6.90 -21.72
CA PHE A 158 0.19 6.63 -21.51
C PHE A 158 1.04 7.76 -22.08
N LYS A 159 1.54 8.64 -21.19
CA LYS A 159 2.36 9.80 -21.52
C LYS A 159 3.65 9.79 -20.69
N PRO A 160 4.63 8.93 -21.03
CA PRO A 160 5.91 8.93 -20.33
C PRO A 160 6.62 10.26 -20.58
N SER A 161 6.97 10.96 -19.50
CA SER A 161 7.81 12.16 -19.56
C SER A 161 9.12 11.85 -18.86
N LEU A 162 10.23 12.07 -19.56
CA LEU A 162 11.58 12.01 -19.01
C LEU A 162 12.07 13.40 -18.56
N ARG A 163 11.24 14.44 -18.69
CA ARG A 163 11.55 15.79 -18.22
C ARG A 163 11.21 15.88 -16.74
N LEU A 164 12.19 15.54 -15.89
CA LEU A 164 12.09 15.63 -14.43
C LEU A 164 13.02 16.73 -13.94
N SER A 165 12.52 17.61 -13.08
CA SER A 165 13.40 18.56 -12.38
C SER A 165 14.18 17.85 -11.28
N ALA A 166 15.28 18.46 -10.81
CA ALA A 166 16.03 17.95 -9.66
C ALA A 166 15.14 17.86 -8.40
N VAL A 167 14.18 18.77 -8.26
CA VAL A 167 13.21 18.80 -7.15
C VAL A 167 12.24 17.62 -7.24
N ASP A 168 11.75 17.29 -8.44
CA ASP A 168 10.89 16.12 -8.65
C ASP A 168 11.62 14.83 -8.29
N LEU A 169 12.87 14.69 -8.75
CA LEU A 169 13.69 13.52 -8.47
C LEU A 169 13.98 13.39 -6.98
N LEU A 170 14.42 14.48 -6.33
CA LEU A 170 14.73 14.46 -4.91
C LEU A 170 13.48 14.15 -4.07
N THR A 171 12.34 14.75 -4.41
CA THR A 171 11.09 14.50 -3.70
C THR A 171 10.60 13.07 -3.89
N ALA A 172 10.74 12.50 -5.09
CA ALA A 172 10.42 11.11 -5.37
C ALA A 172 11.32 10.13 -4.58
N ILE A 173 12.62 10.41 -4.49
CA ILE A 173 13.57 9.61 -3.70
C ILE A 173 13.22 9.68 -2.21
N ILE A 174 13.11 10.89 -1.64
CA ILE A 174 12.81 11.07 -0.22
C ILE A 174 11.43 10.47 0.11
N GLY A 175 10.41 10.78 -0.70
CA GLY A 175 9.06 10.24 -0.53
C GLY A 175 9.01 8.72 -0.62
N GLY A 176 9.72 8.13 -1.59
CA GLY A 176 9.84 6.68 -1.75
C GLY A 176 10.54 6.00 -0.57
N LEU A 177 11.60 6.62 -0.04
CA LEU A 177 12.30 6.14 1.16
C LEU A 177 11.40 6.19 2.39
N LEU A 178 10.70 7.31 2.62
CA LEU A 178 9.75 7.47 3.72
C LEU A 178 8.59 6.48 3.63
N LEU A 179 7.95 6.36 2.45
CA LEU A 179 6.89 5.37 2.19
C LEU A 179 7.39 3.96 2.44
N GLY A 180 8.56 3.61 1.90
CA GLY A 180 9.12 2.27 2.00
C GLY A 180 9.57 1.91 3.42
N TYR A 181 10.06 2.87 4.19
CA TYR A 181 10.44 2.71 5.59
C TYR A 181 9.19 2.60 6.48
N GLY A 182 8.26 3.55 6.37
CA GLY A 182 7.01 3.56 7.11
C GLY A 182 6.17 2.30 6.86
N ALA A 183 6.00 1.90 5.61
CA ALA A 183 5.25 0.68 5.28
C ALA A 183 5.91 -0.61 5.80
N ARG A 184 7.20 -0.59 6.14
CA ARG A 184 7.88 -1.72 6.78
C ARG A 184 7.58 -1.77 8.27
N LEU A 185 7.66 -0.62 8.96
CA LEU A 185 7.36 -0.51 10.38
C LEU A 185 5.87 -0.71 10.67
N ALA A 186 5.02 -0.24 9.77
CA ALA A 186 3.57 -0.40 9.86
C ALA A 186 3.09 -1.78 9.34
N PHE A 187 3.99 -2.75 9.15
CA PHE A 187 3.69 -4.12 8.70
C PHE A 187 2.89 -4.26 7.39
N GLY A 188 2.85 -3.21 6.55
CA GLY A 188 2.20 -3.27 5.26
C GLY A 188 1.98 -1.91 4.61
N CYS A 189 1.56 -1.97 3.35
CA CYS A 189 1.07 -0.83 2.58
C CYS A 189 -0.47 -0.72 2.67
N ASN A 190 -1.07 0.16 1.88
CA ASN A 190 -2.52 0.38 1.85
C ASN A 190 -3.32 -0.91 1.61
N ILE A 191 -2.83 -1.80 0.73
CA ILE A 191 -3.53 -3.06 0.40
C ILE A 191 -3.35 -4.09 1.53
N GLY A 192 -2.15 -4.21 2.09
CA GLY A 192 -1.83 -5.22 3.09
C GLY A 192 -2.24 -4.83 4.51
N ALA A 193 -1.85 -3.64 4.98
CA ALA A 193 -2.11 -3.20 6.35
C ALA A 193 -3.51 -2.60 6.51
N PHE A 194 -3.95 -1.76 5.57
CA PHE A 194 -5.27 -1.12 5.65
C PHE A 194 -6.39 -2.03 5.15
N PHE A 195 -6.41 -2.33 3.85
CA PHE A 195 -7.51 -3.09 3.26
C PHE A 195 -7.62 -4.51 3.86
N SER A 196 -6.53 -5.28 3.82
CA SER A 196 -6.55 -6.65 4.37
C SER A 196 -6.58 -6.69 5.91
N GLY A 197 -6.05 -5.65 6.59
CA GLY A 197 -6.10 -5.55 8.05
C GLY A 197 -7.51 -5.30 8.57
N ILE A 198 -8.25 -4.37 7.96
CA ILE A 198 -9.65 -4.13 8.33
C ILE A 198 -10.54 -5.32 7.95
N ALA A 199 -10.32 -5.91 6.77
CA ALA A 199 -11.06 -7.10 6.33
C ALA A 199 -10.88 -8.31 7.26
N SER A 200 -9.72 -8.45 7.91
CA SER A 200 -9.46 -9.49 8.92
C SER A 200 -9.92 -9.12 10.34
N GLY A 201 -10.57 -7.96 10.52
CA GLY A 201 -11.04 -7.48 11.82
C GLY A 201 -9.92 -7.07 12.77
N SER A 202 -8.76 -6.69 12.25
CA SER A 202 -7.61 -6.24 13.03
C SER A 202 -7.73 -4.77 13.41
N LEU A 203 -7.48 -4.44 14.69
CA LEU A 203 -7.41 -3.05 15.16
C LEU A 203 -6.28 -2.28 14.48
N HIS A 204 -5.19 -2.97 14.13
CA HIS A 204 -4.05 -2.39 13.43
C HIS A 204 -4.46 -1.71 12.13
N GLY A 205 -5.40 -2.29 11.36
CA GLY A 205 -5.84 -1.71 10.09
C GLY A 205 -6.53 -0.35 10.27
N TRP A 206 -7.31 -0.18 11.34
CA TRP A 206 -7.96 1.10 11.67
C TRP A 206 -6.96 2.16 12.17
N LEU A 207 -5.99 1.77 12.99
CA LEU A 207 -4.91 2.68 13.42
C LEU A 207 -4.04 3.10 12.23
N TRP A 208 -3.75 2.17 11.32
CA TRP A 208 -3.05 2.45 10.08
C TRP A 208 -3.83 3.45 9.24
N LEU A 209 -5.16 3.30 9.10
CA LEU A 209 -6.02 4.25 8.37
C LEU A 209 -5.84 5.67 8.89
N VAL A 210 -6.00 5.87 10.21
CA VAL A 210 -5.95 7.21 10.82
C VAL A 210 -4.58 7.85 10.63
N THR A 211 -3.52 7.11 10.94
CA THR A 211 -2.14 7.63 10.86
C THR A 211 -1.69 7.85 9.41
N GLY A 212 -2.03 6.91 8.52
CA GLY A 212 -1.75 7.02 7.09
C GLY A 212 -2.52 8.18 6.45
N PHE A 213 -3.79 8.38 6.81
CA PHE A 213 -4.58 9.51 6.34
C PHE A 213 -4.00 10.84 6.83
N ALA A 214 -3.67 10.96 8.11
CA ALA A 214 -3.02 12.15 8.65
C ALA A 214 -1.68 12.44 7.94
N GLY A 215 -0.86 11.42 7.72
CA GLY A 215 0.38 11.54 6.94
C GLY A 215 0.15 12.03 5.51
N ASN A 216 -0.90 11.54 4.84
CA ASN A 216 -1.27 11.98 3.50
C ASN A 216 -1.74 13.45 3.48
N VAL A 217 -2.49 13.90 4.48
CA VAL A 217 -2.89 15.31 4.63
C VAL A 217 -1.66 16.20 4.81
N CYS A 218 -0.72 15.82 5.69
CA CYS A 218 0.54 16.53 5.87
C CYS A 218 1.36 16.59 4.57
N GLY A 219 1.44 15.48 3.84
CA GLY A 219 2.13 15.41 2.55
C GLY A 219 1.50 16.32 1.48
N ALA A 220 0.17 16.29 1.37
CA ALA A 220 -0.57 17.16 0.45
C ALA A 220 -0.39 18.65 0.78
N TRP A 221 -0.33 19.00 2.06
CA TRP A 221 -0.06 20.37 2.51
C TRP A 221 1.39 20.82 2.27
N LEU A 222 2.36 19.92 2.40
CA LEU A 222 3.78 20.23 2.18
C LEU A 222 4.10 20.38 0.69
N ARG A 223 3.42 19.62 -0.18
CA ARG A 223 3.70 19.53 -1.62
C ARG A 223 3.83 20.88 -2.34
N PRO A 224 2.88 21.84 -2.23
CA PRO A 224 3.02 23.15 -2.88
C PRO A 224 4.23 23.96 -2.39
N ARG A 225 4.66 23.77 -1.14
CA ARG A 225 5.79 24.50 -0.55
C ARG A 225 7.14 24.04 -1.06
N VAL A 226 7.20 22.82 -1.57
CA VAL A 226 8.41 22.24 -2.19
C VAL A 226 8.48 22.60 -3.68
N GLY A 227 7.51 23.37 -4.21
CA GLY A 227 7.50 23.81 -5.62
C GLY A 227 6.99 22.74 -6.60
N LEU A 228 6.34 21.69 -6.10
CA LEU A 228 5.66 20.71 -6.95
C LEU A 228 4.32 21.28 -7.44
N SER A 229 4.04 21.11 -8.73
CA SER A 229 2.76 21.56 -9.30
C SER A 229 1.55 20.85 -8.64
N PRO A 230 0.39 21.54 -8.53
CA PRO A 230 -0.87 20.90 -8.20
C PRO A 230 -1.19 19.78 -9.21
N VAL A 231 -1.80 18.68 -8.74
CA VAL A 231 -2.36 17.62 -9.61
C VAL A 231 -3.69 18.07 -10.17
#